data_AF-T2IKW6-F1
#
_entry.id   AF-T2IKW6-F1
#
_cell.length_a   1.000
_cell.length_b   1.000
_cell.length_c   1.000
_cell.angle_alpha   90.00
_cell.angle_beta   90.00
_cell.angle_gamma   90.00
#
_symmetry.space_group_name_H-M   'P 1'
#
loop_
_entity.id
_entity.type
_entity.pdbx_description
1 polymer ?
#
loop_
_entity_poly.entity_id
_entity_poly.type
_entity_poly.pdbx_seq_one_letter_code
_entity_poly.pdbx_strand_id
1 'polypeptide(L)'
;MFIDHGMGVVIGETAIIGDDCLIYQNVTLGGTGKESGKRHPTLGHSVIVGAGSKVLGNICIGSQVRIGAGSVVLDDVPHDCTVVGVPGRIISRSGPFCPLEHGKLPDVEGQVIRTLLDRIEKLEQKIQKLS
;
A
#
# COMPACT_ATOMS: atom_id res chain seq x y z
N MET A 1 18.77 2.34 -6.49
CA MET A 1 17.37 2.43 -6.95
C MET A 1 17.26 1.88 -8.37
N PHE A 2 16.29 1.02 -8.62
CA PHE A 2 15.93 0.53 -9.96
C PHE A 2 14.49 0.95 -10.29
N ILE A 3 14.28 1.50 -11.49
CA ILE A 3 12.94 1.84 -11.99
C ILE A 3 12.63 0.86 -13.12
N ASP A 4 11.65 -0.01 -12.88
CA ASP A 4 11.18 -0.96 -13.88
C ASP A 4 10.01 -0.35 -14.65
N HIS A 5 10.08 -0.38 -15.98
CA HIS A 5 9.11 0.25 -16.88
C HIS A 5 8.81 1.72 -16.53
N GLY A 6 9.81 2.61 -16.45
CA GLY A 6 9.67 3.97 -15.88
C GLY A 6 8.62 4.95 -16.45
N MET A 7 7.76 4.54 -17.39
CA MET A 7 6.63 5.33 -17.87
C MET A 7 5.71 5.74 -16.71
N GLY A 8 5.40 7.04 -16.63
CA GLY A 8 4.45 7.60 -15.68
C GLY A 8 4.93 7.64 -14.22
N VAL A 9 6.22 7.37 -13.95
CA VAL A 9 6.80 7.57 -12.62
C VAL A 9 6.90 9.06 -12.31
N VAL A 10 6.38 9.48 -11.16
CA VAL A 10 6.41 10.86 -10.68
C VAL A 10 7.09 10.89 -9.31
N ILE A 11 8.22 11.58 -9.20
CA ILE A 11 8.98 11.74 -7.95
C ILE A 11 9.01 13.22 -7.61
N GLY A 12 8.47 13.56 -6.44
CA GLY A 12 8.39 14.94 -5.99
C GLY A 12 9.71 15.52 -5.49
N GLU A 13 9.80 16.85 -5.51
CA GLU A 13 11.00 17.65 -5.20
C GLU A 13 11.73 17.24 -3.91
N THR A 14 10.98 16.94 -2.85
CA THR A 14 11.53 16.65 -1.53
C THR A 14 11.44 15.18 -1.15
N ALA A 15 11.21 14.30 -2.14
CA ALA A 15 11.20 12.86 -1.90
C ALA A 15 12.61 12.38 -1.56
N ILE A 16 12.71 11.43 -0.62
CA ILE A 16 13.96 10.78 -0.26
C ILE A 16 13.77 9.29 -0.53
N ILE A 17 14.71 8.67 -1.24
CA ILE A 17 14.63 7.25 -1.64
C ILE A 17 15.91 6.57 -1.17
N GLY A 18 15.78 5.61 -0.26
CA GLY A 18 16.89 4.80 0.23
C GLY A 18 17.45 3.83 -0.83
N ASP A 19 18.53 3.15 -0.47
CA ASP A 19 19.20 2.22 -1.38
C ASP A 19 18.34 1.00 -1.73
N ASP A 20 18.64 0.38 -2.87
CA ASP A 20 18.01 -0.85 -3.34
C ASP A 20 16.47 -0.82 -3.46
N CYS A 21 15.88 0.36 -3.56
CA CYS A 21 14.46 0.50 -3.86
C CYS A 21 14.14 0.07 -5.31
N LEU A 22 13.00 -0.58 -5.48
CA LEU A 22 12.41 -0.98 -6.76
C LEU A 22 11.09 -0.23 -6.99
N ILE A 23 11.01 0.54 -8.08
CA ILE A 23 9.84 1.37 -8.41
C ILE A 23 9.30 0.96 -9.78
N TYR A 24 8.02 0.58 -9.85
CA TYR A 24 7.36 0.21 -11.10
C TYR A 24 6.74 1.41 -11.83
N GLN A 25 6.24 1.18 -13.04
CA GLN A 25 5.50 2.16 -13.86
C GLN A 25 4.36 2.84 -13.09
N ASN A 26 4.04 4.07 -13.47
CA ASN A 26 2.89 4.84 -12.97
C ASN A 26 2.87 5.08 -11.45
N VAL A 27 4.00 4.88 -10.76
CA VAL A 27 4.15 5.20 -9.34
C VAL A 27 4.22 6.71 -9.13
N THR A 28 3.59 7.22 -8.07
CA THR A 28 3.74 8.61 -7.64
C THR A 28 4.24 8.68 -6.22
N LEU A 29 5.36 9.37 -6.00
CA LEU A 29 5.86 9.83 -4.71
C LEU A 29 5.55 11.32 -4.61
N GLY A 30 4.33 11.64 -4.19
CA GLY A 30 3.72 12.97 -4.33
C GLY A 30 3.45 13.67 -3.00
N GLY A 31 3.10 14.95 -3.07
CA GLY A 31 2.58 15.70 -1.93
C GLY A 31 1.05 15.65 -1.87
N THR A 32 0.48 16.03 -0.73
CA THR A 32 -0.98 16.08 -0.49
C THR A 32 -1.58 17.47 -0.66
N GLY A 33 -0.76 18.52 -0.78
CA GLY A 33 -1.24 19.91 -0.81
C GLY A 33 -0.19 20.94 -1.22
N LYS A 34 -0.45 22.21 -0.86
CA LYS A 34 0.39 23.38 -1.20
C LYS A 34 1.44 23.71 -0.14
N GLU A 35 1.72 22.79 0.76
CA GLU A 35 2.69 23.00 1.83
C GLU A 35 4.08 23.26 1.25
N SER A 36 4.85 24.15 1.88
CA SER A 36 6.23 24.43 1.51
C SER A 36 7.20 23.56 2.31
N GLY A 37 8.39 23.30 1.75
CA GLY A 37 9.39 22.45 2.38
C GLY A 37 9.18 20.95 2.14
N LYS A 38 9.51 20.14 3.15
CA LYS A 38 9.46 18.67 3.10
C LYS A 38 8.00 18.20 3.10
N ARG A 39 7.55 17.70 1.94
CA ARG A 39 6.13 17.41 1.64
C ARG A 39 5.90 16.14 0.82
N HIS A 40 6.98 15.42 0.52
CA HIS A 40 6.95 14.19 -0.27
C HIS A 40 7.51 13.04 0.58
N PRO A 41 7.26 11.77 0.20
CA PRO A 41 7.61 10.64 1.02
C PRO A 41 9.12 10.46 1.24
N THR A 42 9.45 9.73 2.29
CA THR A 42 10.79 9.20 2.57
C THR A 42 10.70 7.68 2.56
N LEU A 43 11.38 7.02 1.62
CA LEU A 43 11.48 5.57 1.54
C LEU A 43 12.78 5.10 2.18
N GLY A 44 12.71 4.09 3.05
CA GLY A 44 13.87 3.38 3.57
C GLY A 44 14.55 2.49 2.52
N HIS A 45 15.41 1.58 2.98
CA HIS A 45 16.16 0.68 2.09
C HIS A 45 15.30 -0.49 1.60
N SER A 46 15.57 -0.98 0.41
CA SER A 46 14.92 -2.17 -0.16
C SER A 46 13.39 -2.10 -0.20
N VAL A 47 12.83 -0.90 -0.38
CA VAL A 47 11.39 -0.71 -0.54
C VAL A 47 10.98 -1.05 -1.97
N ILE A 48 9.90 -1.83 -2.12
CA ILE A 48 9.31 -2.12 -3.42
C ILE A 48 7.98 -1.37 -3.55
N VAL A 49 7.85 -0.56 -4.58
CA VAL A 49 6.63 0.21 -4.88
C VAL A 49 5.99 -0.33 -6.15
N GLY A 50 4.91 -1.11 -5.98
CA GLY A 50 4.19 -1.77 -7.06
C GLY A 50 3.56 -0.81 -8.07
N ALA A 51 3.30 -1.33 -9.27
CA ALA A 51 2.83 -0.53 -10.40
C ALA A 51 1.58 0.31 -10.07
N GLY A 52 1.57 1.57 -10.50
CA GLY A 52 0.42 2.46 -10.33
C GLY A 52 0.17 2.97 -8.90
N SER A 53 0.98 2.58 -7.91
CA SER A 53 0.78 3.00 -6.52
C SER A 53 1.02 4.50 -6.32
N LYS A 54 0.35 5.07 -5.31
CA LYS A 54 0.47 6.48 -4.91
C LYS A 54 0.90 6.53 -3.45
N VAL A 55 2.04 7.14 -3.18
CA VAL A 55 2.56 7.38 -1.83
C VAL A 55 2.58 8.89 -1.67
N LEU A 56 1.73 9.42 -0.80
CA LEU A 56 1.40 10.85 -0.78
C LEU A 56 1.65 11.46 0.59
N GLY A 57 2.34 12.60 0.61
CA GLY A 57 2.60 13.39 1.81
C GLY A 57 4.01 13.23 2.36
N ASN A 58 4.32 14.00 3.41
CA ASN A 58 5.56 13.84 4.18
C ASN A 58 5.45 12.65 5.13
N ILE A 59 5.47 11.44 4.57
CA ILE A 59 5.37 10.18 5.31
C ILE A 59 6.65 9.35 5.17
N CYS A 60 6.94 8.56 6.19
CA CYS A 60 8.07 7.65 6.27
C CYS A 60 7.62 6.23 5.97
N ILE A 61 8.24 5.64 4.96
CA ILE A 61 8.11 4.23 4.63
C ILE A 61 9.37 3.52 5.12
N GLY A 62 9.20 2.58 6.05
CA GLY A 62 10.28 1.78 6.61
C GLY A 62 11.04 0.99 5.56
N SER A 63 12.18 0.46 5.95
CA SER A 63 12.97 -0.45 5.10
C SER A 63 12.26 -1.79 4.91
N GLN A 64 12.53 -2.47 3.79
CA GLN A 64 11.95 -3.77 3.45
C GLN A 64 10.40 -3.75 3.37
N VAL A 65 9.84 -2.56 3.11
CA VAL A 65 8.40 -2.41 2.88
C VAL A 65 8.04 -2.76 1.45
N ARG A 66 6.86 -3.34 1.28
CA ARG A 66 6.29 -3.65 -0.02
C ARG A 66 4.94 -2.98 -0.19
N ILE A 67 4.80 -2.11 -1.18
CA ILE A 67 3.54 -1.47 -1.53
C ILE A 67 2.96 -2.20 -2.73
N GLY A 68 1.79 -2.81 -2.57
CA GLY A 68 1.12 -3.54 -3.64
C GLY A 68 0.63 -2.60 -4.74
N ALA A 69 0.60 -3.09 -5.98
CA ALA A 69 0.13 -2.34 -7.13
C ALA A 69 -1.23 -1.66 -6.90
N GLY A 70 -1.36 -0.43 -7.39
CA GLY A 70 -2.57 0.38 -7.28
C GLY A 70 -2.90 0.91 -5.88
N SER A 71 -2.05 0.67 -4.88
CA SER A 71 -2.32 1.11 -3.51
C SER A 71 -2.16 2.61 -3.33
N VAL A 72 -2.91 3.21 -2.41
CA VAL A 72 -2.80 4.64 -2.03
C VAL A 72 -2.36 4.74 -0.57
N VAL A 73 -1.10 5.08 -0.33
CA VAL A 73 -0.49 5.15 1.00
C VAL A 73 -0.47 6.60 1.48
N LEU A 74 -1.10 6.84 2.62
CA LEU A 74 -1.31 8.16 3.21
C LEU A 74 -0.69 8.31 4.61
N ASP A 75 -0.22 7.21 5.20
CA ASP A 75 0.29 7.14 6.57
C ASP A 75 1.68 6.49 6.60
N ASP A 76 2.42 6.73 7.68
CA ASP A 76 3.72 6.09 7.92
C ASP A 76 3.58 4.56 7.95
N VAL A 77 4.58 3.88 7.38
CA VAL A 77 4.61 2.42 7.31
C VAL A 77 5.86 1.92 8.02
N PRO A 78 5.74 1.06 9.05
CA PRO A 78 6.89 0.48 9.73
C PRO A 78 7.65 -0.50 8.82
N HIS A 79 8.87 -0.83 9.23
CA HIS A 79 9.73 -1.79 8.54
C HIS A 79 9.04 -3.15 8.32
N ASP A 80 9.51 -3.89 7.31
CA ASP A 80 9.13 -5.30 7.07
C ASP A 80 7.62 -5.54 6.84
N CYS A 81 6.90 -4.51 6.42
CA CYS A 81 5.45 -4.55 6.21
C CYS A 81 5.08 -4.65 4.73
N THR A 82 3.87 -5.13 4.46
CA THR A 82 3.26 -5.02 3.12
C THR A 82 2.00 -4.16 3.23
N VAL A 83 1.79 -3.26 2.27
CA VAL A 83 0.64 -2.34 2.24
C VAL A 83 -0.16 -2.58 0.97
N VAL A 84 -1.48 -2.71 1.11
CA VAL A 84 -2.39 -2.94 -0.02
C VAL A 84 -3.67 -2.14 0.10
N GLY A 85 -4.29 -1.78 -1.02
CA GLY A 85 -5.63 -1.21 -1.08
C GLY A 85 -5.70 0.31 -1.16
N VAL A 86 -6.93 0.83 -1.18
CA VAL A 86 -7.24 2.26 -1.31
C VAL A 86 -8.34 2.63 -0.29
N PRO A 87 -8.01 3.30 0.83
CA PRO A 87 -6.66 3.64 1.28
C PRO A 87 -5.84 2.39 1.67
N GLY A 88 -4.52 2.50 1.57
CA GLY A 88 -3.58 1.43 1.83
C GLY A 88 -3.59 1.01 3.28
N ARG A 89 -3.70 -0.31 3.52
CA ARG A 89 -3.67 -0.90 4.86
C ARG A 89 -2.49 -1.84 4.99
N ILE A 90 -1.83 -1.80 6.15
CA ILE A 90 -0.76 -2.72 6.49
C ILE A 90 -1.36 -4.11 6.65
N ILE A 91 -0.84 -5.06 5.88
CA ILE A 91 -1.09 -6.48 6.07
C ILE A 91 0.17 -7.09 6.69
N SER A 92 0.01 -7.63 7.90
CA SER A 92 1.10 -8.36 8.54
C SER A 92 1.28 -9.70 7.84
N ARG A 93 2.46 -9.93 7.27
CA ARG A 93 2.95 -11.26 6.93
C ARG A 93 4.31 -11.45 7.57
N SER A 94 4.34 -12.16 8.69
CA SER A 94 5.55 -12.83 9.15
C SER A 94 5.95 -13.87 8.10
N GLY A 95 7.03 -13.63 7.38
CA GLY A 95 7.52 -14.55 6.35
C GLY A 95 8.81 -14.05 5.68
N PRO A 96 9.58 -14.94 5.05
CA PRO A 96 10.85 -14.59 4.41
C PRO A 96 10.66 -13.51 3.33
N PHE A 97 11.71 -12.72 3.11
CA PHE A 97 11.67 -11.61 2.15
C PHE A 97 11.62 -12.12 0.70
N CYS A 98 10.47 -12.62 0.23
CA CYS A 98 10.28 -13.00 -1.17
C CYS A 98 9.99 -11.76 -2.05
N PRO A 99 10.31 -11.82 -3.36
CA PRO A 99 9.90 -10.82 -4.33
C PRO A 99 8.39 -10.55 -4.27
N LEU A 100 7.98 -9.32 -4.59
CA LEU A 100 6.58 -8.91 -4.56
C LEU A 100 5.71 -9.73 -5.53
N GLU A 101 5.09 -10.80 -5.04
CA GLU A 101 4.10 -11.58 -5.77
C GLU A 101 2.71 -10.95 -5.63
N HIS A 102 2.42 -9.98 -6.49
CA HIS A 102 1.16 -9.24 -6.51
C HIS A 102 -0.08 -10.14 -6.51
N GLY A 103 -0.03 -11.28 -7.20
CA GLY A 103 -1.14 -12.24 -7.28
C GLY A 103 -1.44 -13.00 -5.98
N LYS A 104 -0.58 -12.92 -4.96
CA LYS A 104 -0.77 -13.61 -3.66
C LYS A 104 -1.13 -12.64 -2.53
N LEU A 105 -1.42 -11.38 -2.82
CA LEU A 105 -1.83 -10.41 -1.81
C LEU A 105 -3.27 -10.69 -1.36
N PRO A 106 -3.59 -10.59 -0.05
CA PRO A 106 -4.95 -10.74 0.43
C PRO A 106 -5.84 -9.59 -0.07
N ASP A 107 -7.06 -9.96 -0.50
CA ASP A 107 -8.12 -8.99 -0.79
C ASP A 107 -8.81 -8.56 0.50
N VAL A 108 -8.35 -7.45 1.08
CA VAL A 108 -8.87 -6.91 2.34
C VAL A 108 -10.34 -6.52 2.23
N GLU A 109 -10.76 -5.96 1.10
CA GLU A 109 -12.15 -5.53 0.89
C GLU A 109 -13.06 -6.75 0.71
N GLY A 110 -12.65 -7.74 -0.08
CA GLY A 110 -13.37 -8.99 -0.24
C GLY A 110 -13.56 -9.76 1.07
N GLN A 111 -12.56 -9.73 1.97
CA GLN A 111 -12.70 -10.34 3.31
C GLN A 111 -13.76 -9.63 4.16
N VAL A 112 -13.77 -8.30 4.15
CA VAL A 112 -14.78 -7.51 4.88
C VAL A 112 -16.18 -7.77 4.31
N ILE A 113 -16.34 -7.74 2.98
CA ILE A 113 -17.62 -8.00 2.31
C ILE A 113 -18.15 -9.39 2.66
N ARG A 114 -17.32 -10.43 2.60
CA ARG A 114 -17.74 -11.80 3.00
C ARG A 114 -18.19 -11.85 4.46
N THR A 115 -17.44 -11.21 5.35
CA THR A 115 -17.80 -11.16 6.78
C THR A 115 -19.14 -10.46 7.01
N LEU A 116 -19.45 -9.42 6.23
CA LEU A 116 -20.74 -8.74 6.30
C LEU A 116 -21.88 -9.62 5.76
N LEU A 117 -21.67 -10.30 4.63
CA LEU A 117 -22.66 -11.22 4.05
C LEU A 117 -23.01 -12.36 5.02
N ASP A 118 -22.00 -13.00 5.63
CA ASP A 118 -22.20 -14.04 6.64
C ASP A 118 -23.01 -13.53 7.84
N ARG A 119 -22.87 -12.24 8.18
CA ARG A 119 -23.59 -11.63 9.29
C ARG A 119 -25.03 -11.28 8.92
N ILE A 120 -25.28 -10.86 7.68
CA ILE A 120 -26.63 -10.65 7.13
C ILE A 120 -27.38 -11.98 7.13
N GLU A 121 -26.78 -13.05 6.59
CA GLU A 121 -27.41 -14.38 6.54
C GLU A 121 -27.77 -14.88 7.95
N LYS A 122 -26.87 -14.72 8.92
CA LYS A 122 -27.14 -15.07 10.33
C LYS A 122 -28.27 -14.25 10.95
N LEU A 123 -28.44 -12.99 10.55
CA LEU A 123 -29.51 -12.13 11.05
C LEU A 123 -30.85 -12.49 10.40
N GLU A 124 -30.88 -12.74 9.09
CA GLU A 124 -32.07 -13.20 8.37
C GLU A 124 -32.60 -14.52 8.94
N GLN A 125 -31.72 -15.48 9.21
CA GLN A 125 -32.08 -16.75 9.87
C GLN A 125 -32.68 -16.56 11.27
N LYS A 126 -32.27 -15.52 12.01
CA LYS A 126 -32.83 -15.21 13.34
C LYS A 126 -34.21 -14.58 13.22
N ILE A 127 -34.41 -13.65 12.28
CA ILE A 127 -35.71 -13.02 12.03
C ILE A 127 -36.73 -14.09 11.62
N GLN A 128 -36.34 -15.02 10.75
CA GLN A 128 -37.20 -16.13 10.32
C GLN A 128 -37.65 -17.04 11.48
N LYS A 129 -36.87 -17.15 12.55
CA LYS A 129 -37.22 -17.94 13.76
C LYS A 129 -38.13 -17.19 14.73
N LEU A 130 -38.28 -15.88 14.57
CA LEU A 130 -39.11 -15.02 15.41
C LEU A 130 -40.47 -14.69 14.77
N SER A 131 -40.64 -15.00 13.48
CA SER A 131 -41.90 -14.92 12.73
C SER A 131 -42.60 -16.27 12.72
#